data_AF-A0A1Q7Y9D3-F1
#
_entry.id   AF-A0A1Q7Y9D3-F1
#
_cell.length_a   1.000
_cell.length_b   1.000
_cell.length_c   1.000
_cell.angle_alpha   90.00
_cell.angle_beta   90.00
_cell.angle_gamma   90.00
#
_symmetry.space_group_name_H-M   'P 1'
#
loop_
_entity.id
_entity.type
_entity.pdbx_description
1 polymer ?
#
loop_
_entity_poly.entity_id
_entity_poly.type
_entity_poly.pdbx_seq_one_letter_code
_entity_poly.pdbx_strand_id
1 'polypeptide(L)' 'MANQNFTERDKEYLHCLAQGLTDVQIAEKMKIARGTVQGSHRMRLAQLTGLLTKEAMVEYAMQHGYGEEKSDD' A
#
# COMPACT_ATOMS: atom_id res chain seq x y z
N MET A 1 5.15 19.83 -2.49
CA MET A 1 4.68 18.61 -1.80
C MET A 1 3.76 17.88 -2.76
N ALA A 2 4.07 16.64 -3.14
CA ALA A 2 3.27 15.91 -4.12
C ALA A 2 1.90 15.61 -3.48
N ASN A 3 0.86 16.27 -3.99
CA ASN A 3 -0.52 16.02 -3.58
C ASN A 3 -0.97 14.70 -4.23
N GLN A 4 -0.49 13.58 -3.70
CA GLN A 4 -0.76 12.27 -4.28
C GLN A 4 -2.22 11.90 -4.02
N ASN A 5 -2.99 11.87 -5.09
CA ASN A 5 -4.41 11.56 -5.06
C ASN A 5 -4.61 10.04 -4.96
N PHE A 6 -4.24 9.46 -3.82
CA PHE A 6 -4.46 8.04 -3.54
C PHE A 6 -5.95 7.76 -3.42
N THR A 7 -6.42 6.75 -4.17
CA THR A 7 -7.78 6.23 -4.01
C THR A 7 -7.89 5.46 -2.70
N GLU A 8 -9.10 5.20 -2.23
CA GLU A 8 -9.31 4.40 -1.01
C GLU A 8 -8.66 3.01 -1.11
N ARG A 9 -8.67 2.41 -2.30
CA ARG A 9 -7.98 1.13 -2.56
C ARG A 9 -6.46 1.24 -2.50
N ASP A 10 -5.88 2.36 -2.96
CA ASP A 10 -4.44 2.59 -2.85
C ASP A 10 -4.02 2.80 -1.39
N LYS A 11 -4.84 3.51 -0.60
CA LYS A 11 -4.64 3.69 0.84
C LYS A 11 -4.76 2.37 1.59
N GLU A 12 -5.75 1.53 1.24
CA GLU A 12 -5.91 0.19 1.78
C GLU A 12 -4.68 -0.69 1.50
N TYR A 13 -4.13 -0.62 0.28
CA TYR A 13 -2.89 -1.29 -0.08
C TYR A 13 -1.69 -0.79 0.74
N LEU A 14 -1.52 0.53 0.88
CA LEU A 14 -0.48 1.17 1.70
C LEU A 14 -0.59 0.76 3.18
N HIS A 15 -1.80 0.73 3.72
CA HIS A 15 -2.04 0.30 5.09
C HIS A 15 -1.59 -1.15 5.29
N CYS A 16 -1.96 -2.04 4.36
CA CYS A 16 -1.52 -3.43 4.45
C CYS A 16 0.00 -3.59 4.32
N LEU A 17 0.65 -2.78 3.47
CA LEU A 17 2.11 -2.73 3.38
C LEU A 17 2.75 -2.26 4.69
N ALA A 18 2.21 -1.23 5.33
CA ALA A 18 2.71 -0.74 6.61
C ALA A 18 2.56 -1.78 7.74
N GLN A 19 1.54 -2.63 7.67
CA GLN A 19 1.37 -3.80 8.56
C GLN A 19 2.37 -4.93 8.28
N GLY A 20 3.24 -4.81 7.26
CA GLY A 20 4.20 -5.84 6.89
C GLY A 20 3.58 -7.04 6.16
N LEU A 21 2.36 -6.90 5.63
CA LEU A 21 1.67 -8.00 4.97
C LEU A 21 2.37 -8.40 3.64
N THR A 22 2.28 -9.68 3.31
CA THR A 22 2.78 -10.22 2.03
C THR A 22 1.77 -9.97 0.92
N ASP A 23 2.21 -9.95 -0.35
CA ASP A 23 1.31 -9.71 -1.50
C ASP A 23 0.16 -10.72 -1.56
N VAL A 24 0.37 -11.93 -1.03
CA VAL A 24 -0.68 -12.96 -0.88
C VAL A 24 -1.72 -12.52 0.16
N GLN A 25 -1.28 -12.16 1.37
CA GLN A 25 -2.18 -11.70 2.43
C GLN A 25 -2.93 -10.42 2.05
N ILE A 26 -2.25 -9.50 1.34
CA ILE A 26 -2.85 -8.28 0.82
C ILE A 26 -3.93 -8.63 -0.21
N ALA A 27 -3.64 -9.55 -1.14
CA ALA A 27 -4.60 -10.01 -2.13
C ALA A 27 -5.85 -10.62 -1.47
N GLU A 28 -5.64 -11.45 -0.44
CA GLU A 28 -6.73 -12.04 0.35
C GLU A 28 -7.56 -10.98 1.09
N LYS A 29 -6.90 -10.03 1.76
CA LYS A 29 -7.56 -8.95 2.52
C LYS A 29 -8.37 -8.02 1.60
N MET A 30 -7.80 -7.65 0.45
CA MET A 30 -8.46 -6.81 -0.55
C MET A 30 -9.45 -7.59 -1.44
N LYS A 31 -9.55 -8.92 -1.29
CA LYS A 31 -10.38 -9.83 -2.11
C LYS A 31 -10.11 -9.71 -3.61
N ILE A 32 -8.84 -9.60 -3.99
CA ILE A 32 -8.39 -9.48 -5.39
C ILE A 32 -7.37 -10.56 -5.74
N ALA A 33 -7.09 -10.74 -7.03
CA ALA A 33 -6.04 -11.64 -7.45
C ALA A 33 -4.66 -11.07 -7.11
N ARG A 34 -3.73 -11.94 -6.67
CA ARG A 34 -2.33 -11.59 -6.44
C ARG A 34 -1.68 -10.88 -7.65
N GLY A 35 -2.03 -11.30 -8.87
CA GLY A 35 -1.57 -10.64 -10.09
C GLY A 35 -2.01 -9.18 -10.21
N THR A 36 -3.21 -8.85 -9.72
CA THR A 36 -3.75 -7.48 -9.70
C THR A 36 -3.04 -6.60 -8.67
N VAL A 37 -2.63 -7.18 -7.53
CA VAL A 37 -1.80 -6.49 -6.53
C VAL A 37 -0.45 -6.08 -7.13
N GLN A 38 0.26 -7.05 -7.72
CA GLN A 38 1.60 -6.83 -8.27
C GLN A 38 1.60 -5.96 -9.53
N GLY A 39 0.55 -6.06 -10.36
CA GLY A 39 0.42 -5.31 -11.62
C GLY A 39 -0.20 -3.93 -11.42
N SER A 40 -1.44 -3.85 -10.94
CA SER A 40 -2.19 -2.59 -10.96
C SER A 40 -1.86 -1.68 -9.78
N HIS A 41 -1.92 -2.20 -8.56
CA HIS A 41 -1.71 -1.38 -7.36
C HIS A 41 -0.25 -0.97 -7.21
N ARG A 42 0.68 -1.91 -7.39
CA ARG A 42 2.12 -1.62 -7.29
C ARG A 42 2.59 -0.65 -8.36
N MET A 43 2.19 -0.81 -9.62
CA MET A 43 2.58 0.14 -10.69
C MET A 43 1.98 1.52 -10.48
N ARG A 44 0.75 1.60 -9.96
CA ARG A 44 0.11 2.88 -9.64
C ARG A 44 0.82 3.57 -8.48
N LEU A 45 1.10 2.84 -7.40
CA LEU A 45 1.91 3.37 -6.29
C LEU A 45 3.25 3.87 -6.80
N ALA A 46 3.96 3.06 -7.57
CA ALA A 46 5.28 3.41 -8.12
C ALA A 46 5.24 4.68 -8.96
N GLN A 47 4.20 4.88 -9.77
CA GLN A 47 4.03 6.12 -10.55
C GLN A 47 3.74 7.34 -9.68
N LEU A 48 2.98 7.16 -8.59
CA LEU A 48 2.64 8.24 -7.68
C LEU A 48 3.83 8.62 -6.79
N THR A 49 4.50 7.64 -6.19
CA THR A 49 5.55 7.79 -5.17
C THR A 49 6.98 7.73 -5.71
N GLY A 50 7.17 7.22 -6.92
CA GLY A 50 8.49 6.94 -7.48
C GLY A 50 9.14 5.68 -6.93
N LEU A 51 8.45 4.90 -6.09
CA LEU A 51 9.02 3.74 -5.39
C LEU A 51 8.89 2.47 -6.24
N LEU A 52 10.01 1.79 -6.50
CA LEU A 52 10.02 0.58 -7.33
C LEU A 52 10.06 -0.71 -6.51
N THR A 53 10.58 -0.63 -5.28
CA THR A 53 10.75 -1.78 -4.39
C THR A 53 9.66 -1.83 -3.34
N LYS A 54 9.31 -3.06 -2.92
CA LYS A 54 8.32 -3.27 -1.87
C LYS A 54 8.77 -2.64 -0.55
N GLU A 55 10.04 -2.82 -0.19
CA GLU A 55 10.62 -2.26 1.04
C GLU A 55 10.47 -0.75 1.09
N ALA A 56 10.80 -0.04 0.01
CA ALA A 56 10.65 1.40 -0.03
C ALA A 56 9.17 1.83 0.07
N MET A 57 8.23 1.07 -0.48
CA MET A 57 6.79 1.31 -0.31
C MET A 57 6.33 1.08 1.14
N VAL A 58 6.88 0.09 1.83
CA VAL A 58 6.61 -0.17 3.26
C VAL A 58 7.12 0.99 4.10
N GLU A 59 8.37 1.42 3.89
CA GLU A 59 8.95 2.57 4.58
C GLU A 59 8.15 3.84 4.34
N TYR A 60 7.75 4.09 3.09
CA TYR A 60 6.89 5.22 2.75
C TYR A 60 5.55 5.17 3.49
N ALA A 61 4.91 4.00 3.51
CA ALA A 61 3.64 3.81 4.19
C ALA A 61 3.74 4.07 5.70
N MET A 62 4.81 3.60 6.33
CA MET A 62 5.10 3.87 7.75
C MET A 62 5.38 5.36 8.01
N GLN A 63 6.25 5.99 7.20
CA GLN A 63 6.61 7.41 7.35
C GLN A 63 5.42 8.37 7.19
N HIS A 64 4.42 7.98 6.41
CA HIS A 64 3.23 8.80 6.14
C HIS A 64 2.04 8.43 7.04
N GLY A 65 2.25 7.60 8.07
CA GLY A 65 1.23 7.25 9.06
C GLY A 65 0.17 6.27 8.57
N TYR A 66 0.38 5.61 7.42
CA TYR A 66 -0.54 4.55 6.97
C TYR A 66 -0.46 3.28 7.82
N GLY A 67 0.55 3.16 8.68
CA GLY A 67 0.70 2.04 9.63
C GLY A 67 0.06 2.28 10.99
N GLU A 68 -0.49 3.47 11.25
CA GLU A 68 -1.17 3.73 12.52
C GLU A 68 -2.54 3.05 12.50
N GLU A 69 -2.57 1.87 13.11
CA GLU A 69 -3.79 1.22 13.53
C GLU A 69 -4.52 2.21 14.45
N LYS A 70 -5.72 2.65 14.07
CA LYS A 70 -6.62 3.24 15.05
C LYS A 70 -6.82 2.19 16.14
N SER A 71 -6.12 2.35 17.26
CA SER A 71 -6.62 1.90 18.54
C SER A 71 -7.90 2.67 18.78
N ASP A 72 -9.02 2.12 18.29
CA ASP A 72 -10.35 2.47 18.75
C ASP A 72 -10.41 1.96 20.21
N ASP A 73 -10.14 2.87 21.14
CA ASP A 73 -10.48 2.76 22.58
C ASP A 73 -11.94 3.18 22.77
#